data_AF-D4KCJ3-F1
#
_entry.id   AF-D4KCJ3-F1
#
_cell.length_a   1.000
_cell.length_b   1.000
_cell.length_c   1.000
_cell.angle_alpha   90.00
_cell.angle_beta   90.00
_cell.angle_gamma   90.00
#
_symmetry.space_group_name_H-M   'P 1'
#
loop_
_entity.id
_entity.type
_entity.pdbx_description
1 polymer ?
#
loop_
_entity_poly.entity_id
_entity_poly.type
_entity_poly.pdbx_seq_one_letter_code
_entity_poly.pdbx_strand_id
1 'polypeptide(L)'
;MTETLHWYAETSGGVRQGDAPVHSGCGAVHLSADLPAGTLKAVRAELPWTMEADERLFMNGYQTWTYSPELSRNGKLRGTDHIPGFLLKKYAFDRYGDYHFVPYGHHNGQSHGFSYCYFRKGGQFQLVASLDETPGYTILRYDSGKALLTLERDCAGVEHPGGSFALFDLFFAEGSEAEVFDGWFQAMGIKPRTEKKLAGYSSWYNRYQEITEDTIREDLTGCRSLLCPGDLFQIDDGWEPKVGDWLETDA
;
A
#
# COMPACT_ATOMS: atom_id res chain seq x y z
N MET A 1 -13.27 -23.08 -2.81
CA MET A 1 -12.62 -24.08 -3.70
C MET A 1 -11.12 -23.88 -3.56
N THR A 2 -10.31 -24.92 -3.78
CA THR A 2 -8.84 -24.79 -3.73
C THR A 2 -8.36 -24.38 -5.12
N GLU A 3 -7.70 -23.25 -5.20
CA GLU A 3 -7.05 -22.72 -6.39
C GLU A 3 -5.54 -23.03 -6.34
N THR A 4 -4.87 -22.94 -7.49
CA THR A 4 -3.41 -23.10 -7.57
C THR A 4 -2.78 -21.75 -7.87
N LEU A 5 -1.89 -21.31 -6.99
CA LEU A 5 -1.05 -20.14 -7.19
C LEU A 5 0.26 -20.57 -7.86
N HIS A 6 0.49 -20.06 -9.05
CA HIS A 6 1.68 -20.35 -9.85
C HIS A 6 2.72 -19.26 -9.61
N TRP A 7 3.92 -19.59 -9.14
CA TRP A 7 4.96 -18.62 -8.85
C TRP A 7 6.20 -18.79 -9.73
N TYR A 8 6.87 -17.68 -9.96
CA TYR A 8 8.08 -17.54 -10.77
C TYR A 8 9.05 -16.60 -10.05
N ALA A 9 10.33 -16.96 -10.03
CA ALA A 9 11.39 -16.15 -9.44
C ALA A 9 12.65 -16.21 -10.29
N GLU A 10 13.26 -15.05 -10.52
CA GLU A 10 14.42 -14.90 -11.38
C GLU A 10 15.49 -14.03 -10.74
N THR A 11 16.71 -14.52 -10.82
CA THR A 11 17.94 -13.78 -10.56
C THR A 11 18.82 -13.82 -11.81
N SER A 12 19.88 -13.00 -11.86
CA SER A 12 20.90 -13.13 -12.91
C SER A 12 21.60 -14.51 -12.93
N GLY A 13 21.54 -15.27 -11.84
CA GLY A 13 22.08 -16.63 -11.74
C GLY A 13 21.11 -17.73 -12.19
N GLY A 14 19.84 -17.41 -12.45
CA GLY A 14 18.86 -18.37 -12.98
C GLY A 14 17.45 -18.21 -12.42
N VAL A 15 16.58 -19.11 -12.87
CA VAL A 15 15.13 -19.09 -12.66
C VAL A 15 14.67 -20.26 -11.77
N ARG A 16 13.63 -20.03 -10.97
CA ARG A 16 12.83 -21.03 -10.28
C ARG A 16 11.36 -20.76 -10.51
N GLN A 17 10.56 -21.81 -10.51
CA GLN A 17 9.11 -21.72 -10.58
C GLN A 17 8.49 -22.90 -9.82
N GLY A 18 7.23 -22.76 -9.45
CA GLY A 18 6.48 -23.82 -8.80
C GLY A 18 5.05 -23.39 -8.50
N ASP A 19 4.37 -24.23 -7.73
CA ASP A 19 2.94 -24.09 -7.48
C ASP A 19 2.68 -24.19 -5.98
N ALA A 20 1.64 -23.50 -5.50
CA ALA A 20 1.15 -23.61 -4.14
C ALA A 20 -0.38 -23.68 -4.12
N PRO A 21 -0.99 -24.65 -3.41
CA PRO A 21 -2.43 -24.68 -3.22
C PRO A 21 -2.85 -23.54 -2.28
N VAL A 22 -3.85 -22.78 -2.68
CA VAL A 22 -4.44 -21.70 -1.88
C VAL A 22 -5.96 -21.78 -1.92
N HIS A 23 -6.64 -21.25 -0.92
CA HIS A 23 -8.09 -20.99 -1.02
C HIS A 23 -8.42 -19.71 -0.25
N SER A 24 -9.58 -19.12 -0.55
CA SER A 24 -10.00 -17.80 -0.02
C SER A 24 -9.98 -17.65 1.50
N GLY A 25 -9.84 -18.74 2.27
CA GLY A 25 -9.78 -18.72 3.72
C GLY A 25 -8.69 -19.62 4.30
N CYS A 26 -7.60 -19.87 3.57
CA CYS A 26 -6.50 -20.72 4.07
C CYS A 26 -5.63 -20.02 5.13
N GLY A 27 -5.87 -18.74 5.41
CA GLY A 27 -5.07 -17.97 6.35
C GLY A 27 -3.69 -17.66 5.81
N ALA A 28 -2.67 -17.80 6.65
CA ALA A 28 -1.28 -17.52 6.30
C ALA A 28 -0.70 -18.57 5.35
N VAL A 29 -0.04 -18.10 4.29
CA VAL A 29 0.67 -18.89 3.29
C VAL A 29 2.07 -18.34 3.14
N HIS A 30 3.07 -19.18 3.43
CA HIS A 30 4.49 -18.80 3.39
C HIS A 30 5.16 -19.47 2.19
N LEU A 31 5.53 -18.68 1.18
CA LEU A 31 6.18 -19.16 -0.03
C LEU A 31 7.64 -18.76 -0.01
N SER A 32 8.52 -19.75 0.01
CA SER A 32 9.96 -19.57 -0.11
C SER A 32 10.55 -20.55 -1.11
N ALA A 33 11.67 -20.16 -1.72
CA ALA A 33 12.42 -21.02 -2.62
C ALA A 33 13.91 -20.75 -2.52
N ASP A 34 14.72 -21.77 -2.77
CA ASP A 34 16.17 -21.62 -2.92
C ASP A 34 16.50 -21.03 -4.29
N LEU A 35 16.90 -19.76 -4.30
CA LEU A 35 17.30 -19.03 -5.49
C LEU A 35 18.83 -19.05 -5.65
N PRO A 36 19.36 -19.10 -6.89
CA PRO A 36 20.79 -18.93 -7.12
C PRO A 36 21.23 -17.50 -6.74
N ALA A 37 22.52 -17.33 -6.45
CA ALA A 37 23.10 -16.02 -6.18
C ALA A 37 23.03 -15.10 -7.41
N GLY A 38 22.92 -13.80 -7.19
CA GLY A 38 22.93 -12.75 -8.21
C GLY A 38 21.88 -11.67 -7.98
N THR A 39 21.73 -10.78 -8.95
CA THR A 39 20.76 -9.68 -8.89
C THR A 39 19.35 -10.21 -9.17
N LEU A 40 18.40 -9.95 -8.27
CA LEU A 40 16.98 -10.22 -8.47
C LEU A 40 16.45 -9.45 -9.68
N LYS A 41 15.65 -10.14 -10.51
CA LYS A 41 15.05 -9.58 -11.73
C LYS A 41 13.53 -9.50 -11.63
N ALA A 42 12.90 -10.58 -11.17
CA ALA A 42 11.46 -10.65 -11.00
C ALA A 42 11.10 -11.73 -10.00
N VAL A 43 10.13 -11.45 -9.13
CA VAL A 43 9.42 -12.45 -8.33
C VAL A 43 7.94 -12.18 -8.51
N ARG A 44 7.22 -13.18 -9.00
CA ARG A 44 5.81 -13.07 -9.41
C ARG A 44 5.01 -14.29 -8.97
N ALA A 45 3.73 -14.09 -8.72
CA ALA A 45 2.76 -15.14 -8.57
C ALA A 45 1.48 -14.80 -9.34
N GLU A 46 0.82 -15.82 -9.87
CA GLU A 46 -0.40 -15.72 -10.65
C GLU A 46 -1.47 -16.62 -10.05
N LEU A 47 -2.66 -16.06 -9.84
CA LEU A 47 -3.81 -16.74 -9.25
C LEU A 47 -5.04 -16.46 -10.10
N PRO A 48 -5.66 -17.48 -10.71
CA PRO A 48 -6.97 -17.33 -11.36
C PRO A 48 -7.98 -16.77 -10.37
N TRP A 49 -8.64 -15.67 -10.74
CA TRP A 49 -9.60 -14.99 -9.89
C TRP A 49 -10.72 -14.41 -10.73
N THR A 50 -11.91 -14.99 -10.64
CA THR A 50 -13.08 -14.51 -11.37
C THR A 50 -13.90 -13.59 -10.48
N MET A 51 -14.15 -12.38 -10.97
CA MET A 51 -15.02 -11.41 -10.30
C MET A 51 -16.43 -11.44 -10.88
N GLU A 52 -17.43 -11.56 -10.00
CA GLU A 52 -18.84 -11.48 -10.35
C GLU A 52 -19.26 -10.05 -10.73
N ALA A 53 -20.42 -9.91 -11.38
CA ALA A 53 -20.85 -8.62 -11.92
C ALA A 53 -21.20 -7.58 -10.82
N ASP A 54 -21.70 -8.04 -9.68
CA ASP A 54 -22.11 -7.21 -8.55
C ASP A 54 -21.02 -7.07 -7.47
N GLU A 55 -19.88 -7.74 -7.63
CA GLU A 55 -18.73 -7.58 -6.76
C GLU A 55 -18.08 -6.20 -6.91
N ARG A 56 -17.32 -5.83 -5.87
CA ARG A 56 -16.44 -4.67 -5.84
C ARG A 56 -15.02 -5.09 -5.49
N LEU A 57 -14.07 -4.53 -6.23
CA LEU A 57 -12.65 -4.69 -6.00
C LEU A 57 -12.12 -3.44 -5.31
N PHE A 58 -11.37 -3.61 -4.23
CA PHE A 58 -10.55 -2.57 -3.65
C PHE A 58 -9.08 -2.93 -3.79
N MET A 59 -8.28 -1.95 -4.20
CA MET A 59 -6.83 -2.03 -4.26
C MET A 59 -6.24 -0.97 -3.33
N ASN A 60 -5.44 -1.38 -2.36
CA ASN A 60 -4.81 -0.44 -1.45
C ASN A 60 -3.77 0.42 -2.18
N GLY A 61 -3.83 1.72 -1.94
CA GLY A 61 -2.92 2.69 -2.55
C GLY A 61 -1.51 2.62 -1.95
N TYR A 62 -0.55 3.20 -2.67
CA TYR A 62 0.86 3.19 -2.26
C TYR A 62 1.14 4.00 -1.00
N GLN A 63 0.50 5.16 -0.84
CA GLN A 63 0.72 6.07 0.28
C GLN A 63 -0.57 6.72 0.78
N THR A 64 -0.47 7.49 1.86
CA THR A 64 -1.61 8.11 2.56
C THR A 64 -2.51 8.98 1.67
N TRP A 65 -1.95 9.62 0.63
CA TRP A 65 -2.71 10.47 -0.29
C TRP A 65 -3.17 9.77 -1.57
N THR A 66 -2.86 8.48 -1.72
CA THR A 66 -3.28 7.73 -2.91
C THR A 66 -4.80 7.56 -2.92
N TYR A 67 -5.41 7.92 -4.05
CA TYR A 67 -6.84 7.69 -4.26
C TYR A 67 -7.13 6.21 -4.49
N SER A 68 -7.83 5.58 -3.53
CA SER A 68 -8.16 4.14 -3.55
C SER A 68 -9.68 3.92 -3.50
N PRO A 69 -10.39 4.01 -4.63
CA PRO A 69 -11.82 3.72 -4.68
C PRO A 69 -12.08 2.22 -4.77
N GLU A 70 -13.29 1.82 -4.39
CA GLU A 70 -13.83 0.55 -4.85
C GLU A 70 -14.23 0.63 -6.32
N LEU A 71 -13.79 -0.35 -7.10
CA LEU A 71 -14.02 -0.47 -8.52
C LEU A 71 -15.01 -1.61 -8.80
N SER A 72 -15.88 -1.41 -9.80
CA SER A 72 -16.63 -2.52 -10.39
C SER A 72 -15.71 -3.37 -11.27
N ARG A 73 -16.21 -4.51 -11.76
CA ARG A 73 -15.47 -5.40 -12.68
C ARG A 73 -14.85 -4.68 -13.89
N ASN A 74 -15.52 -3.65 -14.41
CA ASN A 74 -15.05 -2.86 -15.55
C ASN A 74 -14.51 -1.47 -15.13
N GLY A 75 -14.35 -1.24 -13.82
CA GLY A 75 -13.76 -0.04 -13.27
C GLY A 75 -12.31 0.12 -13.73
N LYS A 76 -11.82 1.36 -13.69
CA LYS A 76 -10.46 1.69 -14.09
C LYS A 76 -9.87 2.67 -13.11
N LEU A 77 -8.70 2.36 -12.57
CA LEU A 77 -7.89 3.32 -11.84
C LEU A 77 -7.25 4.28 -12.83
N ARG A 78 -7.43 5.59 -12.62
CA ARG A 78 -6.88 6.62 -13.50
C ARG A 78 -5.68 7.27 -12.83
N GLY A 79 -4.53 7.21 -13.50
CA GLY A 79 -3.36 7.97 -13.10
C GLY A 79 -3.25 9.31 -13.79
N THR A 80 -2.06 9.87 -13.81
CA THR A 80 -1.76 11.21 -14.36
C THR A 80 -1.61 11.24 -15.89
N ASP A 81 -1.71 10.10 -16.58
CA ASP A 81 -1.48 9.98 -18.04
C ASP A 81 -2.36 10.90 -18.90
N HIS A 82 -3.52 11.30 -18.38
CA HIS A 82 -4.45 12.20 -19.08
C HIS A 82 -4.08 13.68 -18.93
N ILE A 83 -3.11 14.02 -18.09
CA ILE A 83 -2.70 15.40 -17.79
C ILE A 83 -1.63 15.84 -18.79
N PRO A 84 -1.78 16.99 -19.46
CA PRO A 84 -0.74 17.54 -20.34
C PRO A 84 0.61 17.72 -19.63
N GLY A 85 1.70 17.29 -20.26
CA GLY A 85 3.02 17.22 -19.62
C GLY A 85 3.56 18.54 -19.06
N PHE A 86 3.19 19.69 -19.63
CA PHE A 86 3.60 20.99 -19.08
C PHE A 86 2.90 21.32 -17.75
N LEU A 87 1.65 20.87 -17.55
CA LEU A 87 0.93 21.01 -16.28
C LEU A 87 1.46 20.01 -15.26
N LEU A 88 1.71 18.77 -15.72
CA LEU A 88 2.32 17.73 -14.90
C LEU A 88 3.64 18.23 -14.29
N LYS A 89 4.54 18.79 -15.11
CA LYS A 89 5.82 19.34 -14.65
C LYS A 89 5.67 20.57 -13.76
N LYS A 90 4.73 21.47 -14.08
CA LYS A 90 4.54 22.72 -13.32
C LYS A 90 4.03 22.46 -11.91
N TYR A 91 3.07 21.54 -11.76
CA TYR A 91 2.41 21.26 -10.48
C TYR A 91 2.83 19.95 -9.82
N ALA A 92 3.71 19.19 -10.48
CA ALA A 92 4.29 17.96 -9.96
C ALA A 92 3.25 16.89 -9.56
N PHE A 93 2.16 16.75 -10.33
CA PHE A 93 1.08 15.80 -9.98
C PHE A 93 1.54 14.34 -9.97
N ASP A 94 2.62 14.02 -10.70
CA ASP A 94 3.25 12.70 -10.72
C ASP A 94 4.10 12.39 -9.47
N ARG A 95 4.32 13.36 -8.59
CA ARG A 95 5.09 13.16 -7.34
C ARG A 95 4.26 12.64 -6.16
N TYR A 96 2.93 12.70 -6.26
CA TYR A 96 2.02 12.43 -5.14
C TYR A 96 1.31 11.07 -5.27
N GLY A 97 2.02 10.05 -5.76
CA GLY A 97 1.48 8.72 -5.98
C GLY A 97 2.57 7.74 -6.37
N ASP A 98 2.17 6.70 -7.08
CA ASP A 98 2.98 5.55 -7.48
C ASP A 98 3.32 5.51 -8.97
N TYR A 99 3.08 6.62 -9.68
CA TYR A 99 3.24 6.77 -11.13
C TYR A 99 4.66 6.47 -11.64
N HIS A 100 5.66 6.53 -10.76
CA HIS A 100 7.06 6.21 -11.07
C HIS A 100 7.49 4.80 -10.63
N PHE A 101 6.68 4.09 -9.83
CA PHE A 101 6.98 2.75 -9.33
C PHE A 101 6.28 1.68 -10.16
N VAL A 102 5.04 1.94 -10.61
CA VAL A 102 4.23 0.95 -11.32
C VAL A 102 3.54 1.55 -12.55
N PRO A 103 3.56 0.83 -13.70
CA PRO A 103 2.74 1.22 -14.84
C PRO A 103 1.25 1.00 -14.54
N TYR A 104 0.45 2.00 -14.89
CA TYR A 104 -1.00 1.98 -14.78
C TYR A 104 -1.64 1.21 -15.95
N GLY A 105 -2.74 0.51 -15.67
CA GLY A 105 -3.51 -0.20 -16.69
C GLY A 105 -4.12 0.74 -17.73
N HIS A 106 -3.96 0.42 -19.01
CA HIS A 106 -4.55 1.22 -20.10
C HIS A 106 -6.00 0.83 -20.40
N HIS A 107 -6.44 -0.36 -19.98
CA HIS A 107 -7.77 -0.90 -20.29
C HIS A 107 -8.72 -0.88 -19.08
N ASN A 108 -10.03 -0.93 -19.35
CA ASN A 108 -11.03 -1.10 -18.31
C ASN A 108 -10.90 -2.48 -17.67
N GLY A 109 -11.17 -2.58 -16.36
CA GLY A 109 -11.03 -3.83 -15.63
C GLY A 109 -9.59 -4.14 -15.19
N GLN A 110 -8.65 -3.24 -15.46
CA GLN A 110 -7.29 -3.31 -14.96
C GLN A 110 -7.10 -2.36 -13.77
N SER A 111 -6.51 -2.88 -12.71
CA SER A 111 -6.18 -2.11 -11.51
C SER A 111 -4.96 -2.71 -10.82
N HIS A 112 -4.35 -1.93 -9.92
CA HIS A 112 -3.23 -2.37 -9.10
C HIS A 112 -3.28 -1.70 -7.74
N GLY A 113 -2.58 -2.29 -6.78
CA GLY A 113 -2.42 -1.79 -5.42
C GLY A 113 -1.22 -2.41 -4.74
N PHE A 114 -1.03 -2.06 -3.47
CA PHE A 114 0.12 -2.45 -2.66
C PHE A 114 -0.35 -3.12 -1.37
N SER A 115 0.37 -4.15 -0.94
CA SER A 115 0.15 -4.89 0.31
C SER A 115 -1.16 -5.67 0.42
N TYR A 116 -2.31 -5.13 0.01
CA TYR A 116 -3.55 -5.90 0.03
C TYR A 116 -4.56 -5.45 -1.02
N CYS A 117 -5.45 -6.36 -1.35
CA CYS A 117 -6.68 -6.09 -2.07
C CYS A 117 -7.82 -6.92 -1.47
N TYR A 118 -9.06 -6.52 -1.74
CA TYR A 118 -10.20 -7.37 -1.45
C TYR A 118 -11.21 -7.35 -2.58
N PHE A 119 -11.93 -8.47 -2.71
CA PHE A 119 -13.13 -8.60 -3.52
C PHE A 119 -14.31 -8.75 -2.56
N ARG A 120 -15.36 -7.96 -2.74
CA ARG A 120 -16.54 -8.05 -1.88
C ARG A 120 -17.84 -8.10 -2.64
N LYS A 121 -18.78 -8.85 -2.09
CA LYS A 121 -20.18 -8.93 -2.52
C LYS A 121 -21.07 -8.59 -1.35
N GLY A 122 -21.63 -7.38 -1.35
CA GLY A 122 -22.35 -6.87 -0.17
C GLY A 122 -21.41 -6.78 1.04
N GLY A 123 -21.76 -7.46 2.13
CA GLY A 123 -20.95 -7.51 3.36
C GLY A 123 -19.96 -8.68 3.45
N GLN A 124 -19.88 -9.51 2.41
CA GLN A 124 -18.94 -10.63 2.34
C GLN A 124 -17.67 -10.20 1.61
N PHE A 125 -16.52 -10.40 2.24
CA PHE A 125 -15.20 -10.03 1.75
C PHE A 125 -14.35 -11.27 1.50
N GLN A 126 -13.52 -11.21 0.47
CA GLN A 126 -12.39 -12.09 0.21
C GLN A 126 -11.13 -11.22 0.16
N LEU A 127 -10.31 -11.32 1.19
CA LEU A 127 -9.08 -10.56 1.37
C LEU A 127 -7.88 -11.36 0.85
N VAL A 128 -7.01 -10.69 0.10
CA VAL A 128 -5.66 -11.16 -0.22
C VAL A 128 -4.68 -10.09 0.24
N ALA A 129 -3.83 -10.42 1.21
CA ALA A 129 -2.94 -9.45 1.83
C ALA A 129 -1.55 -10.01 2.06
N SER A 130 -0.55 -9.14 2.12
CA SER A 130 0.84 -9.45 2.46
C SER A 130 1.02 -9.47 3.97
N LEU A 131 1.82 -10.41 4.47
CA LEU A 131 2.21 -10.50 5.88
C LEU A 131 3.59 -9.90 6.14
N ASP A 132 4.42 -9.77 5.11
CA ASP A 132 5.75 -9.22 5.21
C ASP A 132 6.13 -8.48 3.92
N GLU A 133 6.64 -7.25 4.07
CA GLU A 133 7.15 -6.41 2.98
C GLU A 133 8.67 -6.23 3.05
N THR A 134 9.35 -6.85 4.02
CA THR A 134 10.81 -6.79 4.18
C THR A 134 11.58 -7.18 2.91
N PRO A 135 11.18 -8.21 2.14
CA PRO A 135 11.85 -8.56 0.88
C PRO A 135 11.60 -7.57 -0.27
N GLY A 136 10.72 -6.59 -0.10
CA GLY A 136 10.24 -5.65 -1.11
C GLY A 136 8.71 -5.58 -1.10
N TYR A 137 8.13 -4.45 -1.50
CA TYR A 137 6.67 -4.26 -1.49
C TYR A 137 5.96 -5.30 -2.37
N THR A 138 4.84 -5.82 -1.88
CA THR A 138 3.92 -6.68 -2.62
C THR A 138 3.00 -5.83 -3.48
N ILE A 139 3.18 -5.89 -4.78
CA ILE A 139 2.33 -5.21 -5.76
C ILE A 139 1.28 -6.22 -6.22
N LEU A 140 0.00 -5.88 -6.07
CA LEU A 140 -1.12 -6.68 -6.56
C LEU A 140 -1.65 -6.03 -7.84
N ARG A 141 -1.93 -6.83 -8.86
CA ARG A 141 -2.53 -6.42 -10.13
C ARG A 141 -3.70 -7.30 -10.45
N TYR A 142 -4.80 -6.71 -10.86
CA TYR A 142 -5.97 -7.47 -11.30
C TYR A 142 -6.34 -7.09 -12.72
N ASP A 143 -6.64 -8.11 -13.54
CA ASP A 143 -7.18 -7.98 -14.88
C ASP A 143 -8.48 -8.79 -15.00
N SER A 144 -9.61 -8.10 -15.01
CA SER A 144 -10.94 -8.74 -15.06
C SER A 144 -11.29 -9.35 -16.42
N GLY A 145 -10.58 -8.95 -17.48
CA GLY A 145 -10.70 -9.55 -18.81
C GLY A 145 -10.02 -10.91 -18.89
N LYS A 146 -8.96 -11.10 -18.10
CA LYS A 146 -8.24 -12.37 -17.95
C LYS A 146 -8.72 -13.21 -16.77
N ALA A 147 -9.51 -12.63 -15.85
CA ALA A 147 -9.85 -13.23 -14.57
C ALA A 147 -8.58 -13.67 -13.80
N LEU A 148 -7.64 -12.73 -13.65
CA LEU A 148 -6.32 -13.00 -13.12
C LEU A 148 -5.91 -11.98 -12.06
N LEU A 149 -5.51 -12.47 -10.89
CA LEU A 149 -4.78 -11.71 -9.88
C LEU A 149 -3.30 -12.07 -9.97
N THR A 150 -2.46 -11.07 -10.20
CA THR A 150 -1.00 -11.19 -10.22
C THR A 150 -0.42 -10.50 -9.00
N LEU A 151 0.54 -11.14 -8.35
CA LEU A 151 1.35 -10.55 -7.29
C LEU A 151 2.79 -10.42 -7.78
N GLU A 152 3.43 -9.31 -7.46
CA GLU A 152 4.84 -9.04 -7.81
C GLU A 152 5.57 -8.53 -6.57
N ARG A 153 6.85 -8.86 -6.41
CA ARG A 153 7.72 -8.20 -5.42
C ARG A 153 8.54 -7.10 -6.08
N ASP A 154 8.49 -5.92 -5.49
CA ASP A 154 9.38 -4.81 -5.83
C ASP A 154 10.79 -5.04 -5.26
N CYS A 155 11.53 -5.94 -5.91
CA CYS A 155 12.86 -6.39 -5.49
C CYS A 155 13.89 -6.38 -6.63
N ALA A 156 13.49 -5.91 -7.81
CA ALA A 156 14.36 -5.90 -8.99
C ALA A 156 15.59 -5.01 -8.75
N GLY A 157 16.78 -5.54 -9.03
CA GLY A 157 18.04 -4.83 -8.81
C GLY A 157 18.71 -5.09 -7.46
N VAL A 158 18.04 -5.81 -6.54
CA VAL A 158 18.63 -6.20 -5.24
C VAL A 158 19.57 -7.40 -5.42
N GLU A 159 20.76 -7.34 -4.82
CA GLU A 159 21.70 -8.46 -4.82
C GLU A 159 21.29 -9.54 -3.81
N HIS A 160 21.18 -10.80 -4.27
CA HIS A 160 20.87 -11.97 -3.46
C HIS A 160 22.09 -12.88 -3.35
N PRO A 161 22.52 -13.29 -2.13
CA PRO A 161 23.69 -14.16 -1.96
C PRO A 161 23.46 -15.63 -2.39
N GLY A 162 22.23 -15.98 -2.74
CA GLY A 162 21.82 -17.36 -3.01
C GLY A 162 21.28 -18.06 -1.76
N GLY A 163 20.51 -19.13 -1.96
CA GLY A 163 19.79 -19.83 -0.90
C GLY A 163 18.35 -19.35 -0.76
N SER A 164 17.75 -19.64 0.39
CA SER A 164 16.33 -19.39 0.65
C SER A 164 15.97 -17.91 0.53
N PHE A 165 14.92 -17.64 -0.24
CA PHE A 165 14.32 -16.32 -0.40
C PHE A 165 12.82 -16.41 -0.12
N ALA A 166 12.29 -15.48 0.68
CA ALA A 166 10.86 -15.35 0.94
C ALA A 166 10.17 -14.70 -0.27
N LEU A 167 9.53 -15.52 -1.10
CA LEU A 167 8.86 -15.07 -2.32
C LEU A 167 7.62 -14.24 -1.98
N PHE A 168 6.72 -14.82 -1.19
CA PHE A 168 5.53 -14.16 -0.69
C PHE A 168 5.09 -14.77 0.64
N ASP A 169 4.92 -13.93 1.65
CA ASP A 169 4.13 -14.23 2.83
C ASP A 169 2.76 -13.59 2.67
N LEU A 170 1.72 -14.41 2.48
CA LEU A 170 0.36 -13.97 2.12
C LEU A 170 -0.64 -14.38 3.19
N PHE A 171 -1.77 -13.69 3.20
CA PHE A 171 -2.92 -13.99 4.04
C PHE A 171 -4.20 -13.98 3.18
N PHE A 172 -4.91 -15.10 3.20
CA PHE A 172 -6.21 -15.26 2.54
C PHE A 172 -7.30 -15.44 3.58
N ALA A 173 -8.31 -14.57 3.56
CA ALA A 173 -9.45 -14.66 4.46
C ALA A 173 -10.77 -14.36 3.75
N GLU A 174 -11.83 -15.03 4.20
CA GLU A 174 -13.18 -14.83 3.72
C GLU A 174 -14.13 -14.67 4.91
N GLY A 175 -14.97 -13.64 4.89
CA GLY A 175 -15.86 -13.32 6.01
C GLY A 175 -16.40 -11.89 5.94
N SER A 176 -16.85 -11.37 7.07
CA SER A 176 -17.15 -9.94 7.22
C SER A 176 -15.88 -9.09 7.19
N GLU A 177 -16.03 -7.79 6.97
CA GLU A 177 -14.92 -6.83 6.96
C GLU A 177 -14.06 -6.93 8.23
N ALA A 178 -14.68 -6.93 9.41
CA ALA A 178 -13.97 -7.04 10.68
C ALA A 178 -13.20 -8.37 10.78
N GLU A 179 -13.83 -9.49 10.43
CA GLU A 179 -13.18 -10.82 10.54
C GLU A 179 -11.94 -10.93 9.65
N VAL A 180 -12.02 -10.46 8.39
CA VAL A 180 -10.88 -10.59 7.47
C VAL A 180 -9.73 -9.67 7.85
N PHE A 181 -10.01 -8.41 8.23
CA PHE A 181 -8.97 -7.46 8.61
C PHE A 181 -8.38 -7.77 9.98
N ASP A 182 -9.20 -8.05 11.00
CA ASP A 182 -8.69 -8.42 12.34
C ASP A 182 -7.85 -9.71 12.27
N GLY A 183 -8.30 -10.69 11.47
CA GLY A 183 -7.53 -11.91 11.22
C GLY A 183 -6.16 -11.64 10.59
N TRP A 184 -6.11 -10.72 9.61
CA TRP A 184 -4.86 -10.32 8.97
C TRP A 184 -3.90 -9.60 9.93
N PHE A 185 -4.39 -8.60 10.68
CA PHE A 185 -3.58 -7.90 11.68
C PHE A 185 -3.10 -8.83 12.79
N GLN A 186 -3.95 -9.78 13.22
CA GLN A 186 -3.55 -10.82 14.17
C GLN A 186 -2.45 -11.72 13.61
N ALA A 187 -2.53 -12.12 12.34
CA ALA A 187 -1.50 -12.93 11.68
C ALA A 187 -0.15 -12.20 11.56
N MET A 188 -0.17 -10.89 11.33
CA MET A 188 1.04 -10.04 11.39
C MET A 188 1.55 -9.79 12.81
N GLY A 189 0.77 -10.15 13.84
CA GLY A 189 1.10 -9.82 15.24
C GLY A 189 1.05 -8.33 15.55
N ILE A 190 0.38 -7.53 14.71
CA ILE A 190 0.24 -6.09 14.90
C ILE A 190 -0.87 -5.82 15.90
N LYS A 191 -0.58 -4.98 16.89
CA LYS A 191 -1.54 -4.55 17.90
C LYS A 191 -1.53 -3.03 18.00
N PRO A 192 -2.69 -2.38 18.21
CA PRO A 192 -2.74 -0.96 18.51
C PRO A 192 -1.83 -0.64 19.70
N ARG A 193 -0.98 0.38 19.57
CA ARG A 193 -0.19 0.88 20.71
C ARG A 193 -1.08 1.53 21.77
N THR A 194 -2.21 2.09 21.34
CA THR A 194 -3.22 2.71 22.18
C THR A 194 -4.55 2.69 21.44
N GLU A 195 -5.64 2.58 22.20
CA GLU A 195 -7.01 2.77 21.70
C GLU A 195 -7.53 4.19 22.01
N LYS A 196 -6.77 4.96 22.80
CA LYS A 196 -7.12 6.34 23.14
C LYS A 196 -6.88 7.24 21.93
N LYS A 197 -7.96 7.81 21.41
CA LYS A 197 -7.89 8.87 20.39
C LYS A 197 -7.34 10.14 21.03
N LEU A 198 -6.43 10.81 20.33
CA LEU A 198 -5.93 12.13 20.71
C LEU A 198 -6.67 13.18 19.90
N ALA A 199 -7.12 14.23 20.57
CA ALA A 199 -7.59 15.45 19.93
C ALA A 199 -6.49 16.50 20.01
N GLY A 200 -6.55 17.52 19.16
CA GLY A 200 -5.56 18.56 19.18
C GLY A 200 -5.67 19.55 18.05
N TYR A 201 -4.67 20.43 18.02
CA TYR A 201 -4.44 21.45 17.03
C TYR A 201 -3.18 21.12 16.21
N SER A 202 -3.20 21.39 14.91
CA SER A 202 -2.00 21.43 14.05
C SER A 202 -1.94 22.80 13.37
N SER A 203 -0.75 23.40 13.36
CA SER A 203 -0.54 24.71 12.69
C SER A 203 -0.69 24.64 11.17
N TRP A 204 -0.53 23.46 10.55
CA TRP A 204 -0.52 23.31 9.08
C TRP A 204 -1.77 23.85 8.41
N TYR A 205 -2.96 23.46 8.90
CA TYR A 205 -4.22 23.85 8.27
C TYR A 205 -4.71 25.25 8.69
N ASN A 206 -3.94 25.94 9.53
CA ASN A 206 -4.19 27.34 9.89
C ASN A 206 -3.23 28.29 9.18
N ARG A 207 -1.94 27.93 9.10
CA ARG A 207 -0.86 28.82 8.67
C ARG A 207 0.05 28.25 7.58
N TYR A 208 -0.07 26.96 7.25
CA TYR A 208 0.91 26.26 6.42
C TYR A 208 2.34 26.54 6.93
N GLN A 209 3.26 26.90 6.05
CA GLN A 209 4.65 27.21 6.39
C GLN A 209 4.86 28.62 6.96
N GLU A 210 3.84 29.49 6.94
CA GLU A 210 3.96 30.88 7.39
C GLU A 210 3.79 30.99 8.92
N ILE A 211 4.74 30.40 9.65
CA ILE A 211 4.76 30.41 11.12
C ILE A 211 5.96 31.17 11.68
N THR A 212 5.73 31.84 12.80
CA THR A 212 6.75 32.45 13.66
C THR A 212 6.44 32.13 15.12
N GLU A 213 7.41 32.31 16.02
CA GLU A 213 7.20 32.15 17.46
C GLU A 213 5.97 32.95 17.96
N ASP A 214 5.83 34.20 17.52
CA ASP A 214 4.71 35.06 17.90
C ASP A 214 3.36 34.50 17.45
N THR A 215 3.26 34.06 16.19
CA THR A 215 2.02 33.48 15.66
C THR A 215 1.63 32.16 16.33
N ILE A 216 2.61 31.34 16.69
CA ILE A 216 2.38 30.09 17.41
C ILE A 216 1.97 30.36 18.85
N ARG A 217 2.53 31.38 19.51
CA ARG A 217 2.10 31.82 20.85
C ARG A 217 0.66 32.33 20.84
N GLU A 218 0.26 33.04 19.78
CA GLU A 218 -1.13 33.46 19.56
C GLU A 218 -2.06 32.24 19.45
N ASP A 219 -1.74 31.29 18.58
CA ASP A 219 -2.52 30.06 18.38
C ASP A 219 -2.64 29.25 19.67
N LEU A 220 -1.52 29.10 20.40
CA LEU A 220 -1.51 28.41 21.69
C LEU A 220 -2.41 29.11 22.70
N THR A 221 -2.39 30.43 22.74
CA THR A 221 -3.24 31.23 23.62
C THR A 221 -4.73 31.03 23.30
N GLY A 222 -5.10 31.05 22.01
CA GLY A 222 -6.46 30.77 21.58
C GLY A 222 -6.90 29.33 21.94
N CYS A 223 -6.01 28.37 21.69
CA CYS A 223 -6.25 26.95 21.95
C CYS A 223 -6.44 26.64 23.43
N ARG A 224 -5.95 27.44 24.39
CA ARG A 224 -6.17 27.22 25.83
C ARG A 224 -7.64 27.11 26.21
N SER A 225 -8.53 27.77 25.47
CA SER A 225 -9.96 27.73 25.72
C SER A 225 -10.66 26.51 25.12
N LEU A 226 -10.01 25.82 24.18
CA LEU A 226 -10.56 24.72 23.39
C LEU A 226 -9.98 23.36 23.78
N LEU A 227 -8.69 23.32 24.12
CA LEU A 227 -7.96 22.10 24.43
C LEU A 227 -8.17 21.68 25.89
N CYS A 228 -8.37 20.39 26.09
CA CYS A 228 -8.42 19.76 27.38
C CYS A 228 -7.02 19.26 27.80
N PRO A 229 -6.76 19.07 29.11
CA PRO A 229 -5.54 18.42 29.56
C PRO A 229 -5.36 17.04 28.90
N GLY A 230 -4.28 16.88 28.14
CA GLY A 230 -3.98 15.66 27.38
C GLY A 230 -4.19 15.80 25.86
N ASP A 231 -4.82 16.87 25.38
CA ASP A 231 -4.87 17.18 23.96
C ASP A 231 -3.52 17.70 23.45
N LEU A 232 -3.28 17.53 22.15
CA LEU A 232 -2.03 17.89 21.50
C LEU A 232 -2.09 19.31 20.92
N PHE A 233 -0.98 20.04 21.07
CA PHE A 233 -0.70 21.21 20.28
C PHE A 233 0.52 20.91 19.41
N GLN A 234 0.30 20.70 18.11
CA GLN A 234 1.33 20.34 17.15
C GLN A 234 1.74 21.58 16.33
N ILE A 235 3.03 21.90 16.37
CA ILE A 235 3.67 22.80 15.41
C ILE A 235 4.10 21.94 14.22
N ASP A 236 3.59 22.27 13.04
CA ASP A 236 3.84 21.57 11.79
C ASP A 236 4.99 22.22 10.99
N ASP A 237 5.20 21.76 9.75
CA ASP A 237 6.22 22.28 8.80
C ASP A 237 6.24 23.82 8.72
N GLY A 238 7.45 24.38 8.70
CA GLY A 238 7.72 25.82 8.61
C GLY A 238 8.55 26.39 9.76
N TRP A 239 8.89 25.57 10.77
CA TRP A 239 9.75 26.01 11.88
C TRP A 239 11.22 25.77 11.58
N GLU A 240 11.54 24.84 10.68
CA GLU A 240 12.89 24.50 10.30
C GLU A 240 13.44 25.47 9.24
N PRO A 241 14.75 25.78 9.23
CA PRO A 241 15.35 26.62 8.19
C PRO A 241 15.27 25.99 6.79
N LYS A 242 15.32 24.65 6.71
CA LYS A 242 15.26 23.86 5.48
C LYS A 242 15.06 22.37 5.79
N VAL A 243 14.45 21.66 4.85
CA VAL A 243 14.33 20.20 4.88
C VAL A 243 15.73 19.56 5.01
N GLY A 244 15.94 18.82 6.11
CA GLY A 244 17.21 18.17 6.43
C GLY A 244 18.03 18.88 7.52
N ASP A 245 17.63 20.08 7.94
CA ASP A 245 18.25 20.82 9.05
C ASP A 245 17.24 21.01 10.19
N TRP A 246 17.22 20.03 11.11
CA TRP A 246 16.22 19.95 12.19
C TRP A 246 16.80 20.32 13.57
N LEU A 247 17.97 20.97 13.59
CA LEU A 247 18.69 21.28 14.83
C LEU A 247 18.36 22.67 15.38
N GLU A 248 18.01 23.59 14.50
CA GLU A 248 17.72 24.98 14.81
C GLU A 248 16.34 25.35 14.26
N THR A 249 15.70 26.34 14.87
CA THR A 249 14.51 26.96 14.31
C THR A 249 14.92 28.00 13.27
N ASP A 250 14.06 28.24 12.28
CA ASP A 250 14.23 29.37 11.36
C ASP A 250 14.26 30.69 12.14
N ALA A 251 15.07 31.62 11.66
CA ALA A 251 15.44 32.84 12.37
C ALA A 251 14.41 33.96 12.25
#